data_AF-A0A2V6V0N0-F1
#
_entry.id   AF-A0A2V6V0N0-F1
#
_cell.length_a   1.000
_cell.length_b   1.000
_cell.length_c   1.000
_cell.angle_alpha   90.00
_cell.angle_beta   90.00
_cell.angle_gamma   90.00
#
_symmetry.space_group_name_H-M   'P 1'
#
loop_
_entity.id
_entity.type
_entity.pdbx_description
1 polymer ?
#
loop_
_entity_poly.entity_id
_entity_poly.type
_entity_poly.pdbx_seq_one_letter_code
_entity_poly.pdbx_strand_id
1 'polypeptide(L)' 'MKVVYFDCPSGAAGDMIMASLLDAGVSLDALRTELAKLPLTGWELVVREVRKGAFRAT' A
#
# COMPACT_ATOMS: atom_id res chain seq x y z
N MET A 1 -20.03 10.40 -1.08
CA MET A 1 -18.57 10.57 -1.25
C MET A 1 -17.88 9.56 -0.35
N LYS A 2 -16.93 8.77 -0.86
CA LYS A 2 -16.15 7.81 -0.05
C LYS A 2 -14.76 8.41 0.14
N VAL A 3 -14.27 8.46 1.37
CA VAL A 3 -12.95 9.01 1.72
C VAL A 3 -12.13 7.97 2.45
N VAL A 4 -10.84 7.92 2.15
CA VAL A 4 -9.84 7.22 2.98
C VAL A 4 -9.19 8.27 3.87
N TYR A 5 -9.11 7.99 5.16
CA TYR A 5 -8.54 8.89 6.16
C TYR A 5 -7.39 8.19 6.88
N PHE A 6 -6.23 8.84 6.92
CA PHE A 6 -5.04 8.37 7.63
C PHE A 6 -4.83 9.22 8.88
N ASP A 7 -5.05 8.63 10.05
CA ASP A 7 -4.66 9.22 11.34
C ASP A 7 -3.28 8.68 11.74
N CYS A 8 -2.22 9.34 11.26
CA CYS A 8 -0.84 8.90 11.43
C CYS A 8 -0.02 9.95 12.18
N PRO A 9 -0.15 10.04 13.52
CA PRO A 9 0.48 11.11 14.32
C PRO A 9 2.02 11.11 14.24
N SER A 10 2.62 9.96 13.92
CA SER A 10 4.06 9.79 13.71
C SER A 10 4.45 9.66 12.22
N GLY A 11 3.54 9.98 11.30
CA GLY A 11 3.68 9.73 9.88
C GLY A 11 3.45 8.26 9.47
N ALA A 12 3.40 8.03 8.16
CA ALA A 12 3.32 6.71 7.56
C ALA A 12 4.31 6.62 6.39
N ALA A 13 5.06 5.52 6.32
CA ALA A 13 5.94 5.21 5.21
C ALA A 13 5.11 4.86 3.95
N GLY A 14 5.69 5.07 2.77
CA GLY A 14 4.99 4.86 1.50
C GLY A 14 4.54 3.42 1.30
N ASP A 15 5.33 2.45 1.75
CA ASP A 15 4.97 1.03 1.73
C ASP A 15 3.79 0.71 2.66
N MET A 16 3.72 1.31 3.84
CA MET A 16 2.56 1.18 4.74
C MET A 16 1.28 1.73 4.12
N ILE A 17 1.37 2.84 3.38
CA ILE A 17 0.22 3.38 2.64
C ILE A 17 -0.19 2.43 1.52
N MET A 18 0.76 1.96 0.70
CA MET A 18 0.48 1.01 -0.39
C MET A 18 -0.17 -0.28 0.12
N ALA A 19 0.39 -0.87 1.19
CA ALA A 19 -0.16 -2.01 1.92
C ALA A 19 -1.61 -1.79 2.34
N SER A 20 -1.89 -0.66 2.99
CA SER A 20 -3.23 -0.32 3.48
C SER A 20 -4.27 -0.17 2.36
N LEU A 21 -3.86 0.28 1.17
CA LEU A 21 -4.75 0.38 0.01
C LEU A 21 -5.15 -1.00 -0.51
N LEU A 22 -4.20 -1.95 -0.55
CA LEU A 22 -4.47 -3.34 -0.92
C LEU A 22 -5.43 -3.98 0.08
N ASP A 23 -5.19 -3.80 1.39
CA ASP A 23 -6.09 -4.29 2.45
C ASP A 23 -7.48 -3.63 2.41
N ALA A 24 -7.57 -2.37 1.94
CA ALA A 24 -8.83 -1.67 1.71
C ALA A 24 -9.58 -2.12 0.44
N GLY A 25 -9.00 -3.04 -0.35
CA GLY A 25 -9.62 -3.65 -1.52
C GLY A 25 -9.19 -3.06 -2.87
N VAL A 26 -8.16 -2.21 -2.91
CA VAL A 26 -7.56 -1.79 -4.19
C VAL A 26 -6.85 -2.99 -4.82
N SER A 27 -7.03 -3.18 -6.13
CA SER A 27 -6.36 -4.28 -6.84
C SER A 27 -4.87 -3.99 -7.03
N LEU A 28 -4.06 -5.04 -6.99
CA LEU A 28 -2.62 -4.95 -7.25
C LEU A 28 -2.33 -4.35 -8.64
N ASP A 29 -3.13 -4.68 -9.66
CA ASP A 29 -2.94 -4.18 -11.02
C ASP A 29 -3.22 -2.68 -11.12
N ALA A 30 -4.22 -2.17 -10.40
CA ALA A 30 -4.48 -0.74 -10.31
C ALA A 30 -3.28 -0.01 -9.68
N LEU A 31 -2.76 -0.55 -8.56
CA LEU A 31 -1.60 0.02 -7.89
C LEU A 31 -0.36 0.02 -8.78
N ARG A 32 -0.09 -1.09 -9.49
CA ARG A 32 1.01 -1.20 -10.46
C ARG A 32 0.89 -0.18 -11.58
N THR A 33 -0.32 0.00 -12.12
CA THR A 33 -0.60 0.95 -13.20
C THR A 33 -0.32 2.38 -12.76
N GLU A 34 -0.69 2.76 -11.54
CA GLU A 34 -0.43 4.10 -11.02
C GLU A 34 1.07 4.31 -10.71
N LEU A 35 1.75 3.32 -10.13
CA LEU A 35 3.19 3.40 -9.86
C LEU A 35 4.03 3.50 -11.15
N ALA A 36 3.59 2.87 -12.24
CA ALA A 36 4.27 2.93 -13.53
C ALA A 36 4.30 4.34 -14.16
N LYS A 37 3.46 5.27 -13.68
CA LYS A 37 3.47 6.67 -14.12
C LYS A 37 4.63 7.47 -13.53
N LEU A 38 5.25 6.96 -12.46
CA LEU A 38 6.40 7.62 -11.84
C LEU A 38 7.66 7.38 -12.70
N PRO A 39 8.49 8.41 -12.95
CA PRO A 39 9.72 8.28 -13.72
C PRO A 39 10.84 7.63 -12.87
N LEU A 40 10.55 6.48 -12.26
CA LEU A 40 11.44 5.73 -11.38
C LEU A 40 11.78 4.37 -12.00
N THR A 41 13.06 4.02 -11.99
CA THR A 41 13.58 2.75 -12.50
C THR A 41 14.32 1.98 -11.40
N GLY A 42 14.58 0.69 -11.62
CA GLY A 42 15.36 -0.13 -10.69
C GLY A 42 14.62 -0.56 -9.42
N TRP A 43 13.30 -0.63 -9.45
CA TRP A 43 12.47 -1.07 -8.32
C TRP A 43 11.59 -2.26 -8.72
N GLU A 44 11.12 -3.01 -7.72
CA GLU A 44 10.19 -4.12 -7.86
C GLU A 44 9.05 -3.97 -6.86
N LEU A 45 7.81 -4.28 -7.28
CA LEU A 45 6.69 -4.40 -6.36
C LEU A 45 6.54 -5.84 -5.87
N VAL A 46 6.94 -6.08 -4.62
CA VAL A 46 6.72 -7.36 -3.94
C VAL A 46 5.60 -7.19 -2.92
N VAL A 47 4.55 -8.00 -3.06
CA VAL A 47 3.42 -8.03 -2.13
C VAL A 47 3.47 -9.33 -1.34
N ARG A 48 3.31 -9.24 -0.02
CA ARG A 48 3.33 -10.40 0.86
C ARG A 48 2.41 -10.17 2.04
N GLU A 49 1.54 -11.13 2.33
CA GLU A 49 0.83 -11.10 3.61
C GLU A 49 1.84 -11.30 4.74
N VAL A 50 1.85 -10.38 5.70
CA VAL A 50 2.61 -10.46 6.94
C VAL A 50 1.66 -10.64 8.11
N ARG A 51 1.99 -11.59 8.99
CA ARG A 51 1.32 -11.74 10.29
C ARG A 51 2.29 -11.47 11.42
N LYS A 52 1.89 -10.62 12.35
CA LYS A 52 2.66 -10.31 13.56
C LYS A 52 1.73 -10.41 14.77
N GLY A 53 1.87 -11.49 15.53
CA GLY A 53 0.89 -11.83 16.57
C GLY A 53 -0.50 -12.03 15.95
N ALA A 54 -1.51 -11.33 16.48
CA ALA A 54 -2.89 -11.39 15.99
C ALA A 54 -3.17 -10.46 14.79
N PHE A 55 -2.20 -9.66 14.34
CA PHE A 55 -2.39 -8.69 13.27
C PHE A 55 -1.97 -9.26 11.91
N ARG A 56 -2.81 -9.05 10.89
CA ARG A 56 -2.58 -9.38 9.47
C ARG A 56 -2.51 -8.08 8.68
N ALA A 57 -1.52 -7.96 7.81
CA ALA A 57 -1.39 -6.86 6.85
C ALA A 57 -0.85 -7.41 5.51
N THR A 58 -1.18 -6.75 4.41
CA THR A 58 -0.72 -7.12 3.04
C THR A 58 0.38 -6.20 2.54
#